data_AF-A0A416EQI3-F1
#
_entry.id   AF-A0A416EQI3-F1
#
_cell.length_a   1.000
_cell.length_b   1.000
_cell.length_c   1.000
_cell.angle_alpha   90.00
_cell.angle_beta   90.00
_cell.angle_gamma   90.00
#
_symmetry.space_group_name_H-M   'P 1'
#
loop_
_entity.id
_entity.type
_entity.pdbx_description
1 polymer ?
#
loop_
_entity_poly.entity_id
_entity_poly.type
_entity_poly.pdbx_seq_one_letter_code
_entity_poly.pdbx_strand_id
1 'polypeptide(L)'
;MNFAIIPTSPDRDHDRLFDISDPILNADNRLMPYYEIRSHMKKDGHDLRTYDMYQDYSEVDYFIFYRKATRLWIHLLLKGYEDKIIYYACEPETVVPEHSTTGLSTLSNYYKAILTWNDDAVDDVARFKIFSTYYFHPSWETVSFNNRKLLVNISSNKNSQSVKGLYQERKRIIEYFEGISGEDFALYGRGWENLNYHNYMGSCKDKFAVFRTFKFVLCLENMKNVRGYISEKIFDCFMAGTVPVYQGAVNIAEFVPQECFIDYSAFKTPEELHTFLKNMDRETWLQYMNAIKDYIGSNRISPFTAAGYCKTVYHVVDKMKQRSFHLGLKSIFKIIMTEGKRKLNGLH
;
A
#
# COMPACT_ATOMS: atom_id res chain seq x y z
N MET A 1 -16.73 -16.32 -13.25
CA MET A 1 -15.28 -16.35 -13.55
C MET A 1 -14.55 -16.77 -12.29
N ASN A 2 -13.53 -17.60 -12.44
CA ASN A 2 -12.70 -18.11 -11.35
C ASN A 2 -11.37 -17.36 -11.35
N PHE A 3 -11.12 -16.61 -10.28
CA PHE A 3 -9.89 -15.87 -10.06
C PHE A 3 -8.99 -16.61 -9.07
N ALA A 4 -7.71 -16.67 -9.39
CA ALA A 4 -6.66 -17.23 -8.53
C ALA A 4 -5.68 -16.14 -8.12
N ILE A 5 -5.65 -15.79 -6.84
CA ILE A 5 -4.61 -14.89 -6.30
C ILE A 5 -3.36 -15.71 -5.95
N ILE A 6 -2.21 -15.19 -6.34
CA ILE A 6 -0.91 -15.58 -5.81
C ILE A 6 -0.57 -14.54 -4.74
N PRO A 7 -0.72 -14.84 -3.44
CA PRO A 7 -0.63 -13.85 -2.37
C PRO A 7 0.76 -13.20 -2.25
N THR A 8 0.91 -12.16 -1.42
CA THR A 8 2.22 -11.52 -1.19
C THR A 8 3.24 -12.43 -0.50
N SER A 9 2.77 -13.44 0.24
CA SER A 9 3.62 -14.34 1.04
C SER A 9 2.95 -15.72 1.24
N PRO A 10 3.72 -16.83 1.36
CA PRO A 10 3.15 -18.19 1.41
C PRO A 10 2.31 -18.51 2.66
N ASP A 11 2.50 -17.79 3.75
CA ASP A 11 1.66 -17.87 4.95
C ASP A 11 0.19 -17.50 4.69
N ARG A 12 -0.10 -16.86 3.55
CA ARG A 12 -1.44 -16.49 3.10
C ARG A 12 -2.04 -17.44 2.04
N ASP A 13 -1.31 -18.48 1.65
CA ASP A 13 -1.83 -19.53 0.76
C ASP A 13 -2.94 -20.33 1.50
N HIS A 14 -3.58 -21.31 0.86
CA HIS A 14 -4.70 -22.09 1.40
C HIS A 14 -5.90 -21.25 1.85
N ASP A 15 -6.26 -20.24 1.06
CA ASP A 15 -7.29 -19.24 1.36
C ASP A 15 -7.06 -18.44 2.67
N ARG A 16 -5.91 -18.57 3.34
CA ARG A 16 -5.60 -17.82 4.57
C ARG A 16 -5.54 -16.31 4.35
N LEU A 17 -5.33 -15.86 3.11
CA LEU A 17 -5.50 -14.45 2.70
C LEU A 17 -6.88 -13.87 3.06
N PHE A 18 -7.91 -14.72 3.13
CA PHE A 18 -9.30 -14.35 3.42
C PHE A 18 -9.74 -14.72 4.84
N ASP A 19 -8.86 -15.33 5.63
CA ASP A 19 -9.17 -15.77 6.99
C ASP A 19 -8.99 -14.62 7.99
N ILE A 20 -10.07 -13.86 8.19
CA ILE A 20 -10.09 -12.74 9.13
C ILE A 20 -10.07 -13.18 10.60
N SER A 21 -10.19 -14.48 10.88
CA SER A 21 -10.17 -15.02 12.25
C SER A 21 -8.74 -15.25 12.78
N ASP A 22 -7.73 -15.29 11.90
CA ASP A 22 -6.32 -15.43 12.29
C ASP A 22 -5.81 -14.11 12.90
N PRO A 23 -5.54 -14.04 14.22
CA PRO A 23 -5.18 -12.79 14.88
C PRO A 23 -3.78 -12.28 14.50
N ILE A 24 -2.90 -13.16 14.03
CA ILE A 24 -1.54 -12.79 13.64
C ILE A 24 -1.55 -12.25 12.20
N LEU A 25 -2.20 -12.98 11.29
CA LEU A 25 -2.30 -12.56 9.90
C LEU A 25 -3.23 -11.37 9.71
N ASN A 26 -4.32 -11.27 10.49
CA ASN A 26 -5.28 -10.16 10.42
C ASN A 26 -5.02 -9.04 11.46
N ALA A 27 -3.82 -8.96 12.02
CA ALA A 27 -3.46 -7.83 12.90
C ALA A 27 -3.68 -6.48 12.18
N ASP A 28 -4.25 -5.51 12.90
CA ASP A 28 -4.70 -4.21 12.35
C ASP A 28 -5.70 -4.31 11.18
N ASN A 29 -6.52 -5.37 11.13
CA ASN A 29 -7.51 -5.63 10.07
C ASN A 29 -6.90 -5.77 8.66
N ARG A 30 -5.62 -6.14 8.54
CA ARG A 30 -4.92 -6.16 7.24
C ARG A 30 -5.46 -7.17 6.23
N LEU A 31 -6.23 -8.18 6.66
CA LEU A 31 -6.90 -9.12 5.76
C LEU A 31 -8.32 -8.68 5.37
N MET A 32 -8.91 -7.71 6.07
CA MET A 32 -10.27 -7.22 5.78
C MET A 32 -10.45 -6.76 4.33
N PRO A 33 -9.53 -5.98 3.71
CA PRO A 33 -9.70 -5.60 2.31
C PRO A 33 -9.85 -6.81 1.37
N TYR A 34 -9.08 -7.88 1.60
CA TYR A 34 -9.14 -9.09 0.78
C TYR A 34 -10.42 -9.90 1.01
N TYR A 35 -10.85 -10.01 2.26
CA TYR A 35 -12.12 -10.62 2.60
C TYR A 35 -13.29 -9.90 1.93
N GLU A 36 -13.31 -8.57 1.97
CA GLU A 36 -14.34 -7.77 1.32
C GLU A 36 -14.30 -7.85 -0.20
N ILE A 37 -13.11 -7.93 -0.81
CA ILE A 37 -12.95 -8.18 -2.25
C ILE A 37 -13.58 -9.54 -2.60
N ARG A 38 -13.25 -10.61 -1.87
CA ARG A 38 -13.83 -11.94 -2.10
C ARG A 38 -15.35 -11.93 -1.97
N SER A 39 -15.87 -11.22 -0.97
CA SER A 39 -17.32 -11.07 -0.76
C SER A 39 -18.01 -10.33 -1.91
N HIS A 40 -17.42 -9.23 -2.41
CA HIS A 40 -17.95 -8.50 -3.57
C HIS A 40 -17.91 -9.36 -4.83
N MET A 41 -16.77 -9.99 -5.14
CA MET A 41 -16.67 -10.87 -6.31
C MET A 41 -17.69 -12.01 -6.26
N LYS A 42 -17.93 -12.60 -5.09
CA LYS A 42 -18.94 -13.64 -4.90
C LYS A 42 -20.36 -13.14 -5.15
N LYS A 43 -20.70 -11.93 -4.70
CA LYS A 43 -22.01 -11.31 -4.98
C LYS A 43 -22.23 -11.10 -6.48
N ASP A 44 -21.16 -10.80 -7.20
CA ASP A 44 -21.17 -10.59 -8.65
C ASP A 44 -21.08 -11.92 -9.46
N GLY A 45 -21.14 -13.07 -8.79
CA GLY A 45 -21.14 -14.39 -9.45
C GLY A 45 -19.74 -14.88 -9.87
N HIS A 46 -18.69 -14.33 -9.27
CA HIS A 46 -17.30 -14.73 -9.48
C HIS A 46 -16.75 -15.47 -8.25
N ASP A 47 -15.85 -16.44 -8.46
CA ASP A 47 -15.11 -17.07 -7.36
C ASP A 47 -13.70 -16.46 -7.27
N LEU A 48 -13.22 -16.30 -6.04
CA LEU A 48 -11.89 -15.79 -5.74
C LEU A 48 -11.25 -16.64 -4.65
N ARG A 49 -10.19 -17.35 -5.03
CA ARG A 49 -9.43 -18.27 -4.18
C ARG A 49 -7.94 -17.98 -4.28
N THR A 50 -7.15 -18.50 -3.34
CA THR A 50 -5.71 -18.60 -3.59
C THR A 50 -5.43 -19.68 -4.63
N TYR A 51 -4.36 -19.50 -5.40
CA TYR A 51 -4.03 -20.36 -6.55
C TYR A 51 -3.95 -21.86 -6.17
N ASP A 52 -3.48 -22.16 -4.98
CA ASP A 52 -3.27 -23.51 -4.45
C ASP A 52 -4.57 -24.23 -4.05
N MET A 53 -5.72 -23.55 -4.09
CA MET A 53 -7.03 -24.18 -3.90
C MET A 53 -7.57 -24.86 -5.16
N TYR A 54 -6.98 -24.59 -6.33
CA TYR A 54 -7.37 -25.23 -7.60
C TYR A 54 -6.48 -26.46 -7.85
N GLN A 55 -7.11 -27.63 -8.02
CA GLN A 55 -6.41 -28.86 -8.42
C GLN A 55 -6.12 -28.88 -9.92
N ASP A 56 -7.00 -28.29 -10.73
CA ASP A 56 -6.82 -28.09 -12.16
C ASP A 56 -6.83 -26.60 -12.49
N TYR A 57 -5.70 -26.10 -13.00
CA TYR A 57 -5.56 -24.71 -13.44
C TYR A 57 -6.32 -24.38 -14.73
N SER A 58 -6.85 -25.38 -15.44
CA SER A 58 -7.72 -25.15 -16.59
C SER A 58 -9.03 -24.43 -16.20
N GLU A 59 -9.49 -24.63 -14.96
CA GLU A 59 -10.69 -24.00 -14.38
C GLU A 59 -10.49 -22.52 -14.04
N VAL A 60 -9.24 -22.04 -13.99
CA VAL A 60 -8.93 -20.66 -13.63
C VAL A 60 -9.02 -19.78 -14.87
N ASP A 61 -9.84 -18.72 -14.79
CA ASP A 61 -9.98 -17.73 -15.85
C ASP A 61 -8.83 -16.71 -15.81
N TYR A 62 -8.46 -16.25 -14.60
CA TYR A 62 -7.43 -15.24 -14.41
C TYR A 62 -6.57 -15.49 -13.17
N PHE A 63 -5.26 -15.35 -13.32
CA PHE A 63 -4.29 -15.39 -12.23
C PHE A 63 -3.84 -13.97 -11.89
N ILE A 64 -3.92 -13.57 -10.62
CA ILE A 64 -3.49 -12.26 -10.14
C ILE A 64 -2.27 -12.42 -9.23
N PHE A 65 -1.12 -11.99 -9.72
CA PHE A 65 0.16 -12.09 -9.03
C PHE A 65 0.40 -10.89 -8.12
N TYR A 66 0.25 -11.04 -6.80
CA TYR A 66 0.61 -10.03 -5.81
C TYR A 66 2.10 -10.10 -5.41
N ARG A 67 2.77 -11.19 -5.80
CA ARG A 67 4.22 -11.38 -5.69
C ARG A 67 4.76 -11.97 -6.98
N LYS A 68 6.06 -11.83 -7.20
CA LYS A 68 6.75 -12.58 -8.25
C LYS A 68 6.97 -14.04 -7.80
N ALA A 69 6.06 -14.94 -8.18
CA ALA A 69 6.17 -16.37 -7.92
C ALA A 69 6.77 -17.11 -9.12
N THR A 70 8.07 -16.93 -9.37
CA THR A 70 8.76 -17.36 -10.60
C THR A 70 8.49 -18.81 -11.01
N ARG A 71 8.50 -19.77 -10.08
CA ARG A 71 8.28 -21.20 -10.41
C ARG A 71 6.87 -21.43 -10.97
N LEU A 72 5.85 -20.92 -10.27
CA LEU A 72 4.47 -21.00 -10.71
C LEU A 72 4.28 -20.23 -12.02
N TRP A 73 4.86 -19.05 -12.12
CA TRP A 73 4.78 -18.23 -13.32
C TRP A 73 5.31 -18.98 -14.55
N ILE A 74 6.52 -19.55 -14.49
CA ILE A 74 7.08 -20.37 -15.58
C ILE A 74 6.18 -21.58 -15.88
N HIS A 75 5.64 -22.24 -14.86
CA HIS A 75 4.71 -23.36 -15.05
C HIS A 75 3.46 -22.96 -15.84
N LEU A 76 2.83 -21.84 -15.50
CA LEU A 76 1.66 -21.33 -16.22
C LEU A 76 1.99 -20.95 -17.67
N LEU A 77 3.16 -20.33 -17.91
CA LEU A 77 3.62 -20.01 -19.25
C LEU A 77 3.83 -21.27 -20.12
N LEU A 78 4.43 -22.33 -19.55
CA LEU A 78 4.62 -23.60 -20.26
C LEU A 78 3.29 -24.33 -20.55
N LYS A 79 2.22 -23.99 -19.83
CA LYS A 79 0.87 -24.49 -20.04
C LYS A 79 0.04 -23.66 -21.02
N GLY A 80 0.59 -22.56 -21.54
CA GLY A 80 -0.12 -21.69 -22.48
C GLY A 80 -1.13 -20.75 -21.82
N TYR A 81 -0.94 -20.41 -20.54
CA TYR A 81 -1.85 -19.52 -19.80
C TYR A 81 -1.37 -18.07 -19.76
N GLU A 82 -0.44 -17.65 -20.63
CA GLU A 82 0.13 -16.31 -20.61
C GLU A 82 -0.89 -15.18 -20.76
N ASP A 83 -2.01 -15.43 -21.43
CA ASP A 83 -3.10 -14.47 -21.65
C ASP A 83 -4.05 -14.33 -20.45
N LYS A 84 -3.91 -15.20 -19.44
CA LYS A 84 -4.68 -15.20 -18.19
C LYS A 84 -3.99 -14.46 -17.04
N ILE A 85 -2.75 -14.00 -17.23
CA ILE A 85 -1.90 -13.52 -16.11
C ILE A 85 -1.95 -12.00 -15.96
N ILE A 86 -2.40 -11.57 -14.79
CA ILE A 86 -2.40 -10.19 -14.32
C ILE A 86 -1.32 -10.05 -13.25
N TYR A 87 -0.44 -9.06 -13.38
CA TYR A 87 0.55 -8.74 -12.35
C TYR A 87 0.12 -7.50 -11.56
N TYR A 88 0.14 -7.57 -10.23
CA TYR A 88 -0.19 -6.45 -9.35
C TYR A 88 1.08 -5.83 -8.76
N ALA A 89 1.48 -4.70 -9.33
CA ALA A 89 2.62 -3.91 -8.90
C ALA A 89 2.22 -2.93 -7.78
N CYS A 90 2.12 -3.43 -6.55
CA CYS A 90 1.67 -2.63 -5.39
C CYS A 90 2.80 -1.81 -4.73
N GLU A 91 4.01 -2.34 -4.66
CA GLU A 91 5.13 -1.69 -3.97
C GLU A 91 5.74 -0.55 -4.82
N PRO A 92 6.33 0.48 -4.21
CA PRO A 92 6.99 1.56 -4.94
C PRO A 92 8.36 1.13 -5.50
N GLU A 93 8.92 1.91 -6.42
CA GLU A 93 10.23 1.62 -7.05
C GLU A 93 11.41 1.65 -6.05
N THR A 94 11.23 2.27 -4.88
CA THR A 94 12.22 2.26 -3.79
C THR A 94 12.28 0.94 -3.03
N VAL A 95 11.26 0.10 -3.19
CA VAL A 95 11.17 -1.25 -2.61
C VAL A 95 11.34 -2.31 -3.71
N VAL A 96 10.67 -2.14 -4.85
CA VAL A 96 10.78 -3.03 -6.02
C VAL A 96 11.14 -2.19 -7.25
N PRO A 97 12.43 -2.08 -7.63
CA PRO A 97 12.90 -1.23 -8.73
C PRO A 97 12.19 -1.47 -10.07
N GLU A 98 11.72 -2.70 -10.32
CA GLU A 98 10.93 -3.05 -11.50
C GLU A 98 9.56 -2.34 -11.57
N HIS A 99 9.09 -1.71 -10.48
CA HIS A 99 7.85 -0.92 -10.47
C HIS A 99 8.06 0.56 -10.88
N SER A 100 9.26 0.92 -11.33
CA SER A 100 9.51 2.18 -12.06
C SER A 100 8.74 2.22 -13.39
N THR A 101 8.55 3.40 -13.99
CA THR A 101 7.86 3.53 -15.29
C THR A 101 8.51 2.66 -16.38
N THR A 102 9.84 2.68 -16.49
CA THR A 102 10.60 1.84 -17.43
C THR A 102 10.51 0.36 -17.06
N GLY A 103 10.56 0.03 -15.77
CA GLY A 103 10.42 -1.34 -15.28
C GLY A 103 9.05 -1.93 -15.61
N LEU A 104 7.97 -1.19 -15.36
CA LEU A 104 6.60 -1.60 -15.68
C LEU A 104 6.39 -1.76 -17.19
N SER A 105 6.95 -0.86 -18.00
CA SER A 105 6.98 -1.03 -19.46
C SER A 105 7.69 -2.33 -19.86
N THR A 106 8.83 -2.64 -19.24
CA THR A 106 9.55 -3.90 -19.47
C THR A 106 8.71 -5.12 -19.05
N LEU A 107 8.08 -5.07 -17.88
CA LEU A 107 7.22 -6.13 -17.36
C LEU A 107 6.00 -6.38 -18.26
N SER A 108 5.49 -5.34 -18.95
CA SER A 108 4.32 -5.48 -19.84
C SER A 108 4.58 -6.34 -21.08
N ASN A 109 5.84 -6.67 -21.35
CA ASN A 109 6.22 -7.68 -22.36
C ASN A 109 6.04 -9.12 -21.88
N TYR A 110 5.72 -9.33 -20.61
CA TYR A 110 5.74 -10.63 -19.93
C TYR A 110 4.44 -10.95 -19.20
N TYR A 111 3.61 -9.94 -18.97
CA TYR A 111 2.30 -10.06 -18.37
C TYR A 111 1.25 -9.48 -19.31
N LYS A 112 0.12 -10.16 -19.41
CA LYS A 112 -1.00 -9.70 -20.23
C LYS A 112 -1.49 -8.33 -19.76
N ALA A 113 -1.64 -8.17 -18.45
CA ALA A 113 -2.01 -6.91 -17.83
C ALA A 113 -1.21 -6.68 -16.55
N ILE A 114 -0.99 -5.40 -16.23
CA ILE A 114 -0.34 -4.95 -15.01
C ILE A 114 -1.26 -3.95 -14.33
N LEU A 115 -1.60 -4.21 -13.08
CA LEU A 115 -2.25 -3.25 -12.18
C LEU A 115 -1.14 -2.48 -11.46
N THR A 116 -1.16 -1.15 -11.50
CA THR A 116 -0.12 -0.32 -10.88
C THR A 116 -0.67 0.93 -10.21
N TRP A 117 0.01 1.37 -9.15
CA TRP A 117 -0.22 2.67 -8.51
C TRP A 117 0.35 3.84 -9.33
N ASN A 118 1.33 3.58 -10.22
CA ASN A 118 2.13 4.61 -10.87
C ASN A 118 1.37 5.24 -12.04
N ASP A 119 0.83 6.44 -11.85
CA ASP A 119 0.03 7.15 -12.86
C ASP A 119 0.83 7.37 -14.15
N ASP A 120 2.13 7.65 -14.05
CA ASP A 120 3.00 7.92 -15.19
C ASP A 120 3.27 6.68 -16.06
N ALA A 121 2.93 5.49 -15.56
CA ALA A 121 3.10 4.23 -16.28
C ALA A 121 1.80 3.71 -16.90
N VAL A 122 0.64 4.27 -16.55
CA VAL A 122 -0.68 3.82 -17.04
C VAL A 122 -0.81 4.11 -18.54
N ASP A 123 -1.31 3.13 -19.30
CA ASP A 123 -1.60 3.27 -20.74
C ASP A 123 -2.98 2.74 -21.15
N ASP A 124 -3.75 2.19 -20.21
CA ASP A 124 -5.07 1.57 -20.43
C ASP A 124 -5.11 0.49 -21.53
N VAL A 125 -3.96 -0.10 -21.84
CA VAL A 125 -3.78 -1.18 -22.83
C VAL A 125 -3.13 -2.41 -22.18
N ALA A 126 -2.04 -2.19 -21.45
CA ALA A 126 -1.29 -3.21 -20.74
C ALA A 126 -1.07 -2.87 -19.27
N ARG A 127 -1.09 -1.56 -18.92
CA ARG A 127 -0.82 -1.05 -17.58
C ARG A 127 -2.01 -0.19 -17.16
N PHE A 128 -2.68 -0.61 -16.10
CA PHE A 128 -3.94 -0.05 -15.64
C PHE A 128 -3.77 0.50 -14.23
N LYS A 129 -4.40 1.64 -13.97
CA LYS A 129 -4.41 2.24 -12.63
C LYS A 129 -5.12 1.32 -11.65
N ILE A 130 -4.52 1.13 -10.47
CA ILE A 130 -5.22 0.60 -9.31
C ILE A 130 -4.79 1.37 -8.05
N PHE A 131 -5.70 1.47 -7.08
CA PHE A 131 -5.40 2.00 -5.76
C PHE A 131 -5.21 0.87 -4.76
N SER A 132 -4.42 1.14 -3.72
CA SER A 132 -4.30 0.25 -2.58
C SER A 132 -5.67 0.13 -1.90
N THR A 133 -6.28 -1.05 -1.98
CA THR A 133 -7.58 -1.30 -1.35
C THR A 133 -7.45 -1.22 0.16
N TYR A 134 -8.40 -0.54 0.79
CA TYR A 134 -8.42 -0.28 2.21
C TYR A 134 -9.79 -0.62 2.82
N TYR A 135 -9.79 -0.94 4.12
CA TYR A 135 -10.98 -1.27 4.89
C TYR A 135 -11.39 -0.05 5.74
N PHE A 136 -12.46 0.63 5.32
CA PHE A 136 -12.93 1.86 5.97
C PHE A 136 -13.89 1.55 7.12
N HIS A 137 -13.34 1.42 8.32
CA HIS A 137 -14.10 1.24 9.55
C HIS A 137 -13.63 2.22 10.63
N PRO A 138 -14.10 3.48 10.60
CA PRO A 138 -13.65 4.50 11.53
C PRO A 138 -14.02 4.13 12.96
N SER A 139 -13.05 4.22 13.86
CA SER A 139 -13.23 3.98 15.29
C SER A 139 -12.64 5.14 16.04
N TRP A 140 -13.45 6.19 16.17
CA TRP A 140 -13.07 7.44 16.80
C TRP A 140 -13.50 7.41 18.25
N GLU A 141 -12.59 6.98 19.12
CA GLU A 141 -12.77 7.13 20.56
C GLU A 141 -12.65 8.59 20.97
N THR A 142 -13.32 8.96 22.06
CA THR A 142 -13.40 10.34 22.55
C THR A 142 -12.19 10.72 23.41
N VAL A 143 -10.99 10.74 22.83
CA VAL A 143 -9.86 11.44 23.45
C VAL A 143 -9.92 12.92 23.05
N SER A 144 -10.12 13.80 24.04
CA SER A 144 -10.22 15.24 23.81
C SER A 144 -8.91 15.82 23.26
N PHE A 145 -9.00 16.90 22.47
CA PHE A 145 -7.83 17.57 21.89
C PHE A 145 -6.74 17.89 22.92
N ASN A 146 -7.11 18.34 24.12
CA ASN A 146 -6.16 18.72 25.18
C ASN A 146 -5.46 17.52 25.84
N ASN A 147 -6.02 16.32 25.72
CA ASN A 147 -5.47 15.09 26.31
C ASN A 147 -4.62 14.30 25.30
N ARG A 148 -4.47 14.79 24.08
CA ARG A 148 -3.65 14.16 23.05
C ARG A 148 -2.24 14.72 23.06
N LYS A 149 -1.25 13.83 22.95
CA LYS A 149 0.15 14.17 22.68
C LYS A 149 0.29 14.75 21.27
N LEU A 150 1.36 15.48 21.00
CA LEU A 150 1.49 16.21 19.74
C LEU A 150 1.62 15.30 18.51
N LEU A 151 2.73 14.54 18.39
CA LEU A 151 3.07 13.80 17.17
C LEU A 151 3.53 12.38 17.47
N VAL A 152 3.10 11.41 16.66
CA VAL A 152 3.65 10.03 16.69
C VAL A 152 4.22 9.64 15.33
N ASN A 153 5.31 8.90 15.34
CA ASN A 153 5.75 8.13 14.17
C ASN A 153 5.70 6.63 14.46
N ILE A 154 5.07 5.88 13.55
CA ILE A 154 5.11 4.42 13.57
C ILE A 154 5.73 3.97 12.25
N SER A 155 7.02 3.61 12.29
CA SER A 155 7.74 3.17 11.10
C SER A 155 8.91 2.25 11.45
N SER A 156 9.24 1.33 10.54
CA SER A 156 10.47 0.55 10.69
C SER A 156 11.68 1.39 10.28
N ASN A 157 12.80 1.23 10.98
CA ASN A 157 14.09 1.82 10.61
C ASN A 157 14.63 1.11 9.36
N LYS A 158 14.24 1.63 8.20
CA LYS A 158 14.69 1.18 6.88
C LYS A 158 15.49 2.29 6.23
N ASN A 159 16.35 1.90 5.29
CA ASN A 159 17.12 2.84 4.48
C ASN A 159 16.90 2.53 2.99
N SER A 160 16.98 3.57 2.15
CA SER A 160 16.99 3.45 0.69
C SER A 160 17.99 4.45 0.14
N GLN A 161 18.76 4.03 -0.87
CA GLN A 161 19.67 4.91 -1.61
C GLN A 161 18.94 5.76 -2.67
N SER A 162 17.63 5.57 -2.84
CA SER A 162 16.87 6.35 -3.80
C SER A 162 16.76 7.81 -3.36
N VAL A 163 17.07 8.74 -4.27
CA VAL A 163 16.88 10.19 -4.09
C VAL A 163 15.41 10.54 -3.82
N LYS A 164 14.47 9.70 -4.29
CA LYS A 164 13.04 9.86 -4.03
C LYS A 164 12.61 9.26 -2.69
N GLY A 165 13.48 8.54 -1.99
CA GLY A 165 13.16 7.88 -0.72
C GLY A 165 12.93 8.87 0.40
N LEU A 166 11.89 8.64 1.22
CA LEU A 166 11.56 9.47 2.38
C LEU A 166 12.16 8.95 3.70
N TYR A 167 12.95 7.86 3.65
CA TYR A 167 13.55 7.26 4.85
C TYR A 167 14.52 8.20 5.59
N GLN A 168 15.37 8.90 4.86
CA GLN A 168 16.31 9.86 5.45
C GLN A 168 15.60 11.09 6.02
N GLU A 169 14.56 11.57 5.31
CA GLU A 169 13.75 12.69 5.80
C GLU A 169 13.01 12.31 7.07
N ARG A 170 12.44 11.09 7.14
CA ARG A 170 11.82 10.57 8.34
C ARG A 170 12.79 10.52 9.52
N LYS A 171 14.02 10.03 9.28
CA LYS A 171 15.08 9.99 10.30
C LYS A 171 15.46 11.39 10.77
N ARG A 172 15.61 12.35 9.85
CA ARG A 172 15.88 13.77 10.17
C ARG A 172 14.82 14.38 11.08
N ILE A 173 13.54 14.08 10.85
CA ILE A 173 12.44 14.55 11.71
C ILE A 173 12.50 13.87 13.08
N ILE A 174 12.70 12.55 13.12
CA ILE A 174 12.83 11.79 14.37
C ILE A 174 13.99 12.35 15.21
N GLU A 175 15.18 12.52 14.62
CA GLU A 175 16.36 13.06 15.30
C GLU A 175 16.15 14.47 15.86
N TYR A 176 15.35 15.29 15.17
CA TYR A 176 14.94 16.59 15.70
C TYR A 176 14.08 16.45 16.96
N PHE A 177 13.06 15.59 16.95
CA PHE A 177 12.21 15.38 18.12
C PHE A 177 12.93 14.66 19.27
N GLU A 178 13.93 13.81 18.97
CA GLU A 178 14.88 13.28 19.98
C GLU A 178 15.77 14.35 20.61
N GLY A 179 15.82 15.57 20.07
CA GLY A 179 16.53 16.69 20.69
C GLY A 179 15.68 17.46 21.70
N ILE A 180 14.38 17.19 21.78
CA ILE A 180 13.41 17.97 22.56
C ILE A 180 13.02 17.18 23.80
N SER A 181 13.17 17.79 24.97
CA SER A 181 12.69 17.23 26.24
C SER A 181 11.21 17.60 26.49
N GLY A 182 10.42 16.65 27.00
CA GLY A 182 9.01 16.85 27.30
C GLY A 182 8.09 16.11 26.31
N GLU A 183 7.08 15.44 26.84
CA GLU A 183 6.35 14.32 26.24
C GLU A 183 5.42 14.62 25.04
N ASP A 184 5.93 15.19 23.95
CA ASP A 184 5.12 15.51 22.77
C ASP A 184 5.45 14.67 21.53
N PHE A 185 6.41 13.75 21.61
CA PHE A 185 6.71 12.81 20.53
C PHE A 185 6.78 11.36 21.00
N ALA A 186 6.38 10.42 20.13
CA ALA A 186 6.63 9.00 20.33
C ALA A 186 7.04 8.32 19.03
N LEU A 187 8.00 7.41 19.13
CA LEU A 187 8.48 6.57 18.04
C LEU A 187 8.17 5.11 18.33
N TYR A 188 7.44 4.45 17.42
CA TYR A 188 7.26 3.02 17.42
C TYR A 188 7.78 2.39 16.14
N GLY A 189 8.14 1.11 16.22
CA GLY A 189 8.48 0.28 15.07
C GLY A 189 9.74 -0.54 15.29
N ARG A 190 10.10 -1.33 14.29
CA ARG A 190 11.24 -2.25 14.34
C ARG A 190 12.51 -1.58 13.84
N GLY A 191 13.66 -1.99 14.35
CA GLY A 191 14.99 -1.56 13.89
C GLY A 191 15.51 -0.28 14.57
N TRP A 192 14.82 0.24 15.58
CA TRP A 192 15.24 1.40 16.37
C TRP A 192 15.87 1.02 17.72
N GLU A 193 15.86 -0.27 18.08
CA GLU A 193 16.13 -0.80 19.43
C GLU A 193 17.53 -0.44 19.95
N ASN A 194 18.53 -0.33 19.07
CA ASN A 194 19.92 -0.12 19.44
C ASN A 194 20.38 1.35 19.34
N LEU A 195 19.46 2.30 19.11
CA LEU A 195 19.80 3.72 18.91
C LEU A 195 19.70 4.57 20.17
N ASN A 196 19.27 3.99 21.30
CA ASN A 196 19.10 4.69 22.59
C ASN A 196 18.26 5.97 22.50
N TYR A 197 17.28 5.99 21.60
CA TYR A 197 16.31 7.08 21.47
C TYR A 197 15.36 7.07 22.66
N HIS A 198 15.20 8.22 23.31
CA HIS A 198 14.41 8.33 24.52
C HIS A 198 12.91 8.39 24.25
N ASN A 199 12.49 8.78 23.03
CA ASN A 199 11.08 8.66 22.63
C ASN A 199 10.76 7.32 21.95
N TYR A 200 11.69 6.36 21.93
CA TYR A 200 11.42 5.04 21.39
C TYR A 200 10.60 4.18 22.35
N MET A 201 9.40 3.81 21.91
CA MET A 201 8.40 3.09 22.70
C MET A 201 8.31 1.60 22.36
N GLY A 202 9.23 1.08 21.52
CA GLY A 202 9.26 -0.32 21.12
C GLY A 202 8.39 -0.64 19.90
N SER A 203 7.97 -1.90 19.79
CA SER A 203 7.01 -2.35 18.78
C SER A 203 5.59 -1.90 19.12
N CYS A 204 4.83 -1.49 18.10
CA CYS A 204 3.43 -1.11 18.28
C CYS A 204 2.54 -2.35 18.22
N LYS A 205 1.82 -2.65 19.32
CA LYS A 205 0.87 -3.78 19.38
C LYS A 205 -0.49 -3.44 18.76
N ASP A 206 -1.00 -2.25 19.04
CA ASP A 206 -2.26 -1.74 18.50
C ASP A 206 -2.01 -0.33 17.94
N LYS A 207 -1.91 -0.26 16.62
CA LYS A 207 -1.60 0.98 15.90
C LYS A 207 -2.70 2.03 16.09
N PHE A 208 -3.96 1.61 16.07
CA PHE A 208 -5.10 2.52 16.15
C PHE A 208 -5.28 3.07 17.57
N ALA A 209 -5.06 2.25 18.60
CA ALA A 209 -5.06 2.71 19.99
C ALA A 209 -3.97 3.77 20.22
N VAL A 210 -2.77 3.58 19.67
CA VAL A 210 -1.70 4.60 19.74
C VAL A 210 -2.14 5.87 19.03
N PHE A 211 -2.53 5.79 17.75
CA PHE A 211 -2.91 6.97 16.94
C PHE A 211 -3.98 7.85 17.61
N ARG A 212 -4.96 7.25 18.29
CA ARG A 212 -6.03 7.97 19.00
C ARG A 212 -5.53 8.87 20.14
N THR A 213 -4.34 8.60 20.68
CA THR A 213 -3.75 9.40 21.76
C THR A 213 -2.91 10.57 21.25
N PHE A 214 -2.79 10.74 19.92
CA PHE A 214 -2.03 11.83 19.30
C PHE A 214 -2.91 12.73 18.45
N LYS A 215 -2.54 14.03 18.39
CA LYS A 215 -3.17 15.03 17.53
C LYS A 215 -2.77 14.80 16.07
N PHE A 216 -1.52 14.40 15.86
CA PHE A 216 -0.91 14.24 14.55
C PHE A 216 -0.14 12.93 14.41
N VAL A 217 -0.08 12.41 13.18
CA VAL A 217 0.77 11.27 12.82
C VAL A 217 1.72 11.68 11.71
N LEU A 218 3.01 11.37 11.86
CA LEU A 218 4.01 11.55 10.80
C LEU A 218 3.80 10.49 9.71
N CYS A 219 3.04 10.86 8.69
CA CYS A 219 2.49 10.02 7.63
C CYS A 219 3.31 10.15 6.33
N LEU A 220 4.62 9.92 6.42
CA LEU A 220 5.49 9.90 5.23
C LEU A 220 5.42 8.56 4.52
N GLU A 221 5.15 8.58 3.22
CA GLU A 221 5.26 7.42 2.35
C GLU A 221 6.69 6.89 2.24
N ASN A 222 6.89 5.77 1.53
CA ASN A 222 8.25 5.26 1.27
C ASN A 222 9.02 6.13 0.27
N MET A 223 8.32 6.90 -0.57
CA MET A 223 8.91 7.79 -1.55
C MET A 223 8.06 9.04 -1.80
N LYS A 224 8.69 10.09 -2.35
CA LYS A 224 8.08 11.35 -2.79
C LYS A 224 8.32 11.59 -4.28
N ASN A 225 7.76 12.69 -4.80
CA ASN A 225 7.96 13.15 -6.18
C ASN A 225 7.52 12.11 -7.21
N VAL A 226 6.40 11.45 -6.94
CA VAL A 226 5.73 10.49 -7.84
C VAL A 226 4.24 10.76 -7.88
N ARG A 227 3.56 10.27 -8.91
CA ARG A 227 2.11 10.36 -9.05
C ARG A 227 1.43 9.04 -8.70
N GLY A 228 0.36 9.11 -7.92
CA GLY A 228 -0.54 7.99 -7.67
C GLY A 228 -0.17 7.02 -6.54
N TYR A 229 0.99 7.16 -5.89
CA TYR A 229 1.40 6.31 -4.76
C TYR A 229 0.75 6.73 -3.44
N ILE A 230 -0.38 6.10 -3.12
CA ILE A 230 -1.13 6.31 -1.88
C ILE A 230 -1.31 4.95 -1.21
N SER A 231 -0.83 4.83 0.03
CA SER A 231 -0.87 3.59 0.80
C SER A 231 -1.88 3.65 1.95
N GLU A 232 -1.88 2.61 2.78
CA GLU A 232 -2.69 2.50 3.99
C GLU A 232 -2.46 3.64 4.99
N LYS A 233 -1.28 4.28 4.98
CA LYS A 233 -0.82 5.16 6.07
C LYS A 233 -1.76 6.33 6.32
N ILE A 234 -2.20 7.01 5.26
CA ILE A 234 -3.10 8.17 5.39
C ILE A 234 -4.48 7.72 5.88
N PHE A 235 -4.97 6.58 5.41
CA PHE A 235 -6.26 6.04 5.82
C PHE A 235 -6.25 5.49 7.24
N ASP A 236 -5.13 4.95 7.71
CA ASP A 236 -4.96 4.57 9.12
C ASP A 236 -5.16 5.77 10.05
N CYS A 237 -4.66 6.95 9.67
CA CYS A 237 -4.87 8.19 10.43
C CYS A 237 -6.36 8.56 10.45
N PHE A 238 -7.01 8.48 9.29
CA PHE A 238 -8.44 8.77 9.14
C PHE A 238 -9.31 7.84 10.00
N MET A 239 -9.02 6.53 10.01
CA MET A 239 -9.78 5.56 10.80
C MET A 239 -9.53 5.71 12.31
N ALA A 240 -8.34 6.15 12.71
CA ALA A 240 -8.01 6.42 14.11
C ALA A 240 -8.52 7.77 14.64
N GLY A 241 -8.97 8.67 13.75
CA GLY A 241 -9.40 10.00 14.15
C GLY A 241 -8.24 10.90 14.58
N THR A 242 -7.19 10.97 13.73
CA THR A 242 -6.01 11.80 13.94
C THR A 242 -5.57 12.42 12.60
N VAL A 243 -4.90 13.58 12.65
CA VAL A 243 -4.58 14.37 11.46
C VAL A 243 -3.22 13.94 10.89
N PRO A 244 -3.14 13.48 9.64
CA PRO A 244 -1.86 13.08 9.04
C PRO A 244 -1.01 14.29 8.64
N VAL A 245 0.28 14.25 8.99
CA VAL A 245 1.34 15.08 8.39
C VAL A 245 1.92 14.28 7.23
N TYR A 246 1.46 14.56 6.02
CA TYR A 246 1.64 13.71 4.85
C TYR A 246 2.73 14.22 3.90
N GLN A 247 3.54 13.30 3.38
CA GLN A 247 4.31 13.49 2.14
C GLN A 247 4.34 12.18 1.37
N GLY A 248 4.11 12.25 0.06
CA GLY A 248 4.08 11.08 -0.81
C GLY A 248 3.80 11.45 -2.26
N ALA A 249 2.63 11.06 -2.75
CA ALA A 249 2.20 11.40 -4.11
C ALA A 249 2.02 12.91 -4.28
N VAL A 250 2.58 13.48 -5.34
CA VAL A 250 2.49 14.94 -5.63
C VAL A 250 1.07 15.37 -6.03
N ASN A 251 0.26 14.41 -6.48
CA ASN A 251 -1.13 14.61 -6.87
C ASN A 251 -2.13 14.06 -5.86
N ILE A 252 -1.73 13.88 -4.59
CA ILE A 252 -2.62 13.38 -3.53
C ILE A 252 -3.95 14.15 -3.46
N ALA A 253 -3.93 15.47 -3.70
CA ALA A 253 -5.11 16.34 -3.67
C ALA A 253 -6.19 15.97 -4.70
N GLU A 254 -5.83 15.27 -5.78
CA GLU A 254 -6.80 14.72 -6.76
C GLU A 254 -7.69 13.65 -6.09
N PHE A 255 -7.16 12.90 -5.11
CA PHE A 255 -7.81 11.74 -4.52
C PHE A 255 -8.30 11.96 -3.08
N VAL A 256 -7.58 12.75 -2.30
CA VAL A 256 -7.87 13.09 -0.91
C VAL A 256 -7.87 14.62 -0.78
N PRO A 257 -8.93 15.28 -0.27
CA PRO A 257 -8.97 16.73 -0.11
C PRO A 257 -7.78 17.27 0.70
N GLN A 258 -7.26 18.44 0.32
CA GLN A 258 -6.12 19.08 1.01
C GLN A 258 -6.45 19.38 2.49
N GLU A 259 -7.72 19.64 2.78
CA GLU A 259 -8.24 19.92 4.12
C GLU A 259 -8.24 18.66 5.01
N CYS A 260 -7.93 17.48 4.49
CA CYS A 260 -7.83 16.25 5.28
C CYS A 260 -6.42 15.99 5.82
N PHE A 261 -5.39 16.74 5.40
CA PHE A 261 -4.01 16.47 5.80
C PHE A 261 -3.14 17.73 5.82
N ILE A 262 -2.08 17.68 6.61
CA ILE A 262 -1.04 18.71 6.63
C ILE A 262 0.01 18.30 5.61
N ASP A 263 0.24 19.11 4.58
CA ASP A 263 1.30 18.84 3.59
C ASP A 263 2.67 19.14 4.19
N TYR A 264 3.44 18.08 4.47
CA TYR A 264 4.79 18.22 5.00
C TYR A 264 5.75 18.91 4.03
N SER A 265 5.47 18.88 2.72
CA SER A 265 6.33 19.53 1.72
C SER A 265 6.36 21.06 1.84
N ALA A 266 5.41 21.64 2.58
CA ALA A 266 5.36 23.07 2.90
C ALA A 266 6.43 23.52 3.91
N PHE A 267 7.09 22.61 4.63
CA PHE A 267 8.09 22.93 5.66
C PHE A 267 9.51 22.66 5.15
N LYS A 268 10.44 23.58 5.41
CA LYS A 268 11.86 23.44 5.06
C LYS A 268 12.64 22.68 6.13
N THR A 269 12.18 22.75 7.37
CA THR A 269 12.85 22.16 8.53
C THR A 269 11.87 21.47 9.48
N PRO A 270 12.32 20.45 10.23
CA PRO A 270 11.52 19.86 11.32
C PRO A 270 11.10 20.88 12.39
N GLU A 271 11.90 21.93 12.64
CA GLU A 271 11.57 23.04 13.54
C GLU A 271 10.33 23.83 13.08
N GLU A 272 10.25 24.14 11.79
CA GLU A 272 9.08 24.80 11.21
C GLU A 272 7.82 23.93 11.35
N LEU A 273 7.93 22.63 11.07
CA LEU A 273 6.84 21.68 11.30
C LEU A 273 6.42 21.67 12.77
N HIS A 274 7.36 21.49 13.69
CA HIS A 274 7.07 21.44 15.12
C HIS A 274 6.39 22.71 15.62
N THR A 275 6.91 23.88 15.23
CA THR A 275 6.31 25.18 15.58
C THR A 275 4.88 25.28 15.06
N PHE A 276 4.64 24.86 13.81
CA PHE A 276 3.31 24.86 13.22
C PHE A 276 2.34 23.94 13.98
N LEU A 277 2.74 22.70 14.26
CA LEU A 277 1.90 21.74 14.98
C LEU A 277 1.59 22.19 16.41
N LYS A 278 2.60 22.72 17.12
CA LYS A 278 2.48 23.14 18.52
C LYS A 278 1.55 24.33 18.69
N ASN A 279 1.55 25.25 17.72
CA ASN A 279 0.72 26.46 17.74
C ASN A 279 -0.68 26.24 17.14
N MET A 280 -0.99 25.04 16.64
CA MET A 280 -2.33 24.75 16.11
C MET A 280 -3.36 24.69 17.24
N ASP A 281 -4.40 25.53 17.14
CA ASP A 281 -5.50 25.53 18.08
C ASP A 281 -6.51 24.39 17.81
N ARG A 282 -7.42 24.21 18.77
CA ARG A 282 -8.46 23.18 18.70
C ARG A 282 -9.40 23.38 17.52
N GLU A 283 -9.74 24.61 17.17
CA GLU A 283 -10.72 24.91 16.12
C GLU A 283 -10.18 24.53 14.75
N THR A 284 -8.93 24.91 14.47
CA THR A 284 -8.19 24.54 13.27
C THR A 284 -8.03 23.02 13.17
N TRP A 285 -7.66 22.35 14.27
CA TRP A 285 -7.56 20.89 14.28
C TRP A 285 -8.91 20.22 14.00
N LEU A 286 -10.01 20.75 14.54
CA LEU A 286 -11.36 20.24 14.27
C LEU A 286 -11.79 20.44 12.81
N GLN A 287 -11.29 21.45 12.11
CA GLN A 287 -11.56 21.62 10.68
C GLN A 287 -10.97 20.45 9.88
N TYR A 288 -9.73 20.03 10.16
CA TYR A 288 -9.14 18.82 9.55
C TYR A 288 -9.97 17.58 9.86
N MET A 289 -10.39 17.41 11.11
CA MET A 289 -11.20 16.25 11.52
C MET A 289 -12.57 16.21 10.83
N ASN A 290 -13.22 17.36 10.67
CA ASN A 290 -14.49 17.45 9.95
C ASN A 290 -14.30 17.13 8.45
N ALA A 291 -13.24 17.66 7.82
CA ALA A 291 -12.93 17.34 6.43
C ALA A 291 -12.65 15.84 6.23
N ILE A 292 -11.92 15.20 7.16
CA ILE A 292 -11.70 13.75 7.18
C ILE A 292 -13.04 13.00 7.26
N LYS A 293 -13.95 13.44 8.14
CA LYS A 293 -15.30 12.85 8.28
C LYS A 293 -16.10 12.93 6.99
N ASP A 294 -16.14 14.11 6.39
CA ASP A 294 -16.88 14.36 5.17
C ASP A 294 -16.28 13.54 4.01
N TYR A 295 -14.96 13.44 3.93
CA TYR A 295 -14.29 12.62 2.93
C TYR A 295 -14.65 11.14 3.05
N ILE A 296 -14.53 10.55 4.24
CA ILE A 296 -14.87 9.14 4.49
C ILE A 296 -16.35 8.86 4.21
N GLY A 297 -17.24 9.82 4.53
CA GLY A 297 -18.68 9.70 4.29
C GLY A 297 -19.08 9.92 2.82
N SER A 298 -18.15 10.31 1.95
CA SER A 298 -18.43 10.63 0.55
C SER A 298 -18.15 9.46 -0.40
N ASN A 299 -18.66 9.55 -1.63
CA ASN A 299 -18.33 8.59 -2.68
C ASN A 299 -16.86 8.70 -3.17
N ARG A 300 -16.08 9.70 -2.72
CA ARG A 300 -14.68 9.88 -3.15
C ARG A 300 -13.76 8.76 -2.66
N ILE A 301 -14.12 8.02 -1.60
CA ILE A 301 -13.35 6.86 -1.16
C ILE A 301 -13.50 5.63 -2.07
N SER A 302 -14.51 5.63 -2.96
CA SER A 302 -14.86 4.46 -3.80
C SER A 302 -13.67 3.78 -4.47
N PRO A 303 -12.68 4.49 -5.07
CA PRO A 303 -11.51 3.87 -5.69
C PRO A 303 -10.66 3.02 -4.74
N PHE A 304 -10.68 3.32 -3.44
CA PHE A 304 -9.92 2.64 -2.39
C PHE A 304 -10.70 1.49 -1.73
N THR A 305 -11.96 1.26 -2.09
CA THR A 305 -12.80 0.20 -1.50
C THR A 305 -12.66 -1.13 -2.23
N ALA A 306 -13.10 -2.23 -1.61
CA ALA A 306 -13.20 -3.54 -2.27
C ALA A 306 -14.06 -3.52 -3.54
N ALA A 307 -15.15 -2.75 -3.54
CA ALA A 307 -15.98 -2.55 -4.73
C ALA A 307 -15.21 -1.83 -5.85
N GLY A 308 -14.44 -0.78 -5.51
CA GLY A 308 -13.55 -0.08 -6.45
C GLY A 308 -12.50 -1.00 -7.06
N TYR A 309 -11.87 -1.85 -6.23
CA TYR A 309 -10.95 -2.88 -6.70
C TYR A 309 -11.61 -3.82 -7.70
N CYS A 310 -12.78 -4.38 -7.38
CA CYS A 310 -13.50 -5.32 -8.26
C CYS A 310 -13.84 -4.66 -9.60
N LYS A 311 -14.35 -3.42 -9.57
CA LYS A 311 -14.65 -2.63 -10.78
C LYS A 311 -13.41 -2.48 -11.67
N THR A 312 -12.25 -2.15 -11.09
CA THR A 312 -10.99 -2.05 -11.84
C THR A 312 -10.58 -3.40 -12.43
N VAL A 313 -10.65 -4.48 -11.66
CA VAL A 313 -10.29 -5.82 -12.16
C VAL A 313 -11.20 -6.25 -13.32
N TYR A 314 -12.51 -6.01 -13.22
CA TYR A 314 -13.44 -6.33 -14.31
C TYR A 314 -13.16 -5.50 -15.56
N HIS A 315 -12.89 -4.21 -15.39
CA HIS A 315 -12.46 -3.36 -16.49
C HIS A 315 -11.20 -3.89 -17.19
N VAL A 316 -10.19 -4.28 -16.41
CA VAL A 316 -8.95 -4.86 -16.95
C VAL A 316 -9.23 -6.16 -17.69
N VAL A 317 -10.03 -7.06 -17.11
CA VAL A 317 -10.43 -8.32 -17.75
C VAL A 317 -11.12 -8.07 -19.10
N ASP A 318 -12.02 -7.08 -19.19
CA ASP A 318 -12.69 -6.76 -20.46
C ASP A 318 -11.72 -6.19 -21.50
N LYS A 319 -10.74 -5.37 -21.08
CA LYS A 319 -9.67 -4.89 -21.96
C LYS A 319 -8.74 -6.01 -22.41
N MET A 320 -8.43 -6.97 -21.54
CA MET A 320 -7.60 -8.13 -21.87
C MET A 320 -8.21 -8.99 -22.98
N LYS A 321 -9.54 -9.17 -22.99
CA LYS A 321 -10.27 -9.91 -24.03
C LYS A 321 -10.14 -9.28 -25.42
N GLN A 322 -9.93 -7.98 -25.49
CA GLN A 322 -9.85 -7.21 -26.75
C GLN A 322 -8.44 -7.17 -27.34
N ARG A 323 -7.42 -7.59 -26.58
CA ARG A 323 -6.01 -7.51 -26.96
C ARG A 323 -5.49 -8.91 -27.24
N SER A 324 -4.72 -9.12 -28.31
CA SER A 324 -3.96 -10.37 -28.48
C SER A 324 -2.66 -10.31 -27.65
N PHE A 325 -2.24 -11.44 -27.08
CA PHE A 325 -0.99 -11.53 -26.34
C PHE A 325 -0.51 -12.97 -26.38
N HIS A 326 0.73 -13.17 -26.78
CA HIS A 326 1.36 -14.48 -26.82
C HIS A 326 2.84 -14.33 -26.50
N LEU A 327 3.37 -15.23 -25.68
CA LEU A 327 4.78 -15.28 -25.34
C LEU A 327 5.43 -16.44 -26.08
N GLY A 328 6.17 -16.13 -27.15
CA GLY A 328 6.94 -17.14 -27.87
C GLY A 328 7.98 -17.82 -26.98
N LEU A 329 8.36 -19.06 -27.33
CA LEU A 329 9.31 -19.89 -26.58
C LEU A 329 10.64 -19.18 -26.26
N LYS A 330 11.12 -18.30 -27.15
CA LYS A 330 12.32 -17.48 -26.90
C LYS A 330 12.17 -16.57 -25.69
N SER A 331 11.01 -15.94 -25.51
CA SER A 331 10.72 -15.08 -24.36
C SER A 331 10.64 -15.89 -23.07
N ILE A 332 9.98 -17.06 -23.12
CA ILE A 332 9.90 -17.99 -21.98
C ILE A 332 11.30 -18.48 -21.60
N PHE A 333 12.14 -18.85 -22.56
CA PHE A 333 13.52 -19.27 -22.31
C PHE A 333 14.36 -18.13 -21.71
N LYS A 334 14.20 -16.90 -22.20
CA LYS A 334 14.85 -15.72 -21.61
C LYS A 334 14.46 -15.53 -20.15
N ILE A 335 13.17 -15.67 -19.81
CA ILE A 335 12.69 -15.63 -18.42
C ILE A 335 13.39 -16.70 -17.58
N ILE A 336 13.38 -17.95 -18.04
CA ILE A 336 14.00 -19.09 -17.32
C ILE A 336 15.49 -18.81 -17.06
N MET A 337 16.22 -18.33 -18.08
CA MET A 337 17.65 -18.02 -17.97
C MET A 337 17.95 -16.86 -17.02
N THR A 338 17.18 -15.77 -17.12
CA THR A 338 17.35 -14.60 -16.24
C THR A 338 17.07 -14.95 -14.79
N GLU A 339 16.03 -15.73 -14.53
CA GLU A 339 15.66 -16.16 -13.19
C GLU A 339 16.63 -17.21 -12.62
N GLY A 340 17.13 -18.12 -13.47
CA GLY A 340 18.18 -19.07 -13.09
C GLY A 340 19.46 -18.37 -12.66
N LYS A 341 19.88 -17.32 -13.38
CA LYS A 341 21.04 -16.50 -13.00
C LYS A 341 20.82 -15.72 -11.69
N ARG A 342 19.63 -15.17 -11.46
CA ARG A 342 19.30 -14.48 -10.19
C ARG A 342 19.44 -15.42 -8.99
N LYS A 343 18.97 -16.67 -9.10
CA LYS A 343 19.13 -17.68 -8.04
C LYS A 343 20.59 -18.05 -7.76
N LEU A 344 21.41 -18.17 -8.79
CA LEU A 344 22.84 -18.47 -8.63
C LEU A 344 23.58 -17.33 -7.92
N ASN A 345 23.11 -16.09 -8.05
CA ASN A 345 23.74 -14.90 -7.50
C ASN A 345 23.18 -14.45 -6.14
N GLY A 346 22.24 -15.19 -5.52
CA GLY A 346 21.73 -14.89 -4.18
C GLY A 346 20.93 -13.58 -4.05
N LEU A 347 20.43 -13.03 -5.14
CA LEU A 347 19.58 -11.83 -5.14
C LEU A 347 18.12 -12.27 -4.96
N HIS A 348 17.62 -12.24 -3.72
CA HIS A 348 16.21 -12.49 -3.39
C HIS A 348 15.55 -11.25 -2.79
#